data_AF-A0ABD4VZ03-F1
#
_entry.id   AF-A0ABD4VZ03-F1
#
_cell.length_a   1.000
_cell.length_b   1.000
_cell.length_c   1.000
_cell.angle_alpha   90.00
_cell.angle_beta   90.00
_cell.angle_gamma   90.00
#
_symmetry.space_group_name_H-M   'P 1'
#
loop_
_entity.id
_entity.type
_entity.pdbx_description
1 polymer ?
#
loop_
_entity_poly.entity_id
_entity_poly.type
_entity_poly.pdbx_seq_one_letter_code
_entity_poly.pdbx_strand_id
1 'polypeptide(L)' 'CVDVMESKIDNLKKGIIPIYEPGLEDMVHRNYNAGRLKFTTSLASCLDDVEVVFSAVGTPPDEDGSADLKYVLE' A
#
# COMPACT_ATOMS: atom_id res chain seq x y z
N CYS A 1 -0.93 -4.91 2.97
CA CYS A 1 -0.61 -3.70 2.19
C CYS A 1 0.85 -3.36 2.46
N VAL A 2 1.60 -3.14 1.39
CA VAL A 2 3.05 -2.91 1.40
C VAL A 2 3.32 -1.58 0.72
N ASP A 3 4.15 -0.73 1.33
CA ASP A 3 4.61 0.55 0.77
C ASP A 3 6.04 0.79 1.27
N VAL A 4 6.91 1.34 0.42
CA VAL A 4 8.32 1.64 0.76
C VAL A 4 8.46 2.80 1.75
N MET A 5 7.43 3.65 1.87
CA MET A 5 7.42 4.79 2.78
C MET A 5 7.02 4.36 4.20
N GLU A 6 8.02 4.18 5.06
CA GLU A 6 7.83 3.81 6.46
C GLU A 6 6.86 4.74 7.21
N SER A 7 6.95 6.06 6.98
CA SER A 7 6.04 7.03 7.59
C SER A 7 4.57 6.82 7.23
N LYS A 8 4.27 6.40 5.98
CA LYS A 8 2.89 6.05 5.57
C LYS A 8 2.41 4.80 6.29
N ILE A 9 3.25 3.77 6.35
CA ILE A 9 2.93 2.51 7.03
C ILE A 9 2.68 2.74 8.53
N ASP A 10 3.49 3.56 9.18
CA ASP A 10 3.33 3.90 10.60
C ASP A 10 2.05 4.71 10.85
N ASN A 11 1.71 5.64 9.96
CA ASN A 11 0.46 6.38 10.04
C ASN A 11 -0.75 5.46 9.84
N LEU A 12 -0.72 4.55 8.87
CA LEU A 12 -1.78 3.57 8.65
C LEU A 12 -1.98 2.64 9.86
N LYS A 13 -0.90 2.19 10.50
CA LYS A 13 -0.96 1.40 11.75
C LYS A 13 -1.56 2.19 12.92
N LYS A 14 -1.41 3.52 12.93
CA LYS A 14 -2.05 4.44 13.89
C LYS A 14 -3.46 4.86 13.47
N GLY A 15 -3.96 4.38 12.33
CA GLY A 15 -5.27 4.73 11.81
C GLY A 15 -5.35 6.05 11.04
N ILE A 16 -4.22 6.69 10.77
CA ILE A 16 -4.14 7.96 10.04
C ILE A 16 -4.07 7.63 8.54
N ILE A 17 -5.17 7.88 7.82
CA ILE A 17 -5.28 7.57 6.39
C ILE A 17 -4.62 8.68 5.56
N PRO A 18 -3.75 8.33 4.57
CA PRO A 18 -2.96 9.32 3.83
C PRO A 18 -3.75 10.08 2.75
N ILE A 19 -5.01 9.72 2.52
CA ILE A 19 -5.91 10.33 1.53
C ILE A 19 -7.29 10.49 2.14
N TYR A 20 -8.07 11.43 1.60
CA TYR A 20 -9.49 11.55 1.91
C TYR A 20 -10.31 10.74 0.91
N GLU A 21 -11.04 9.74 1.41
CA GLU A 21 -12.02 8.99 0.65
C GLU A 21 -13.17 8.60 1.61
N PRO A 22 -14.44 8.95 1.30
CA PRO A 22 -15.57 8.66 2.18
C PRO A 22 -15.68 7.17 2.55
N GLY A 23 -15.66 6.87 3.85
CA GLY A 23 -15.81 5.52 4.40
C GLY A 23 -14.54 4.65 4.39
N LEU A 24 -13.42 5.13 3.83
CA LEU A 24 -12.16 4.38 3.79
C LEU A 24 -11.58 4.14 5.18
N GLU A 25 -11.60 5.17 6.04
CA GLU A 25 -11.04 5.09 7.39
C GLU A 25 -11.71 3.99 8.22
N ASP A 26 -13.04 3.99 8.32
CA ASP A 26 -13.81 2.96 9.03
C ASP A 26 -13.54 1.55 8.49
N MET A 27 -13.45 1.41 7.16
CA MET A 27 -13.17 0.13 6.52
C MET A 27 -11.77 -0.39 6.86
N VAL A 28 -10.77 0.49 6.83
CA VAL A 28 -9.37 0.16 7.16
C VAL A 28 -9.26 -0.25 8.63
N HIS A 29 -9.76 0.58 9.54
CA HIS A 29 -9.74 0.31 10.99
C HIS A 29 -10.40 -1.02 11.33
N ARG A 30 -11.61 -1.28 10.79
CA ARG A 30 -12.34 -2.53 11.03
C ARG A 30 -11.53 -3.77 10.63
N ASN A 31 -10.85 -3.72 9.48
CA ASN A 31 -10.08 -4.87 8.98
C ASN A 31 -8.71 -5.01 9.64
N TYR A 32 -8.09 -3.90 10.02
CA TYR A 32 -6.84 -3.89 10.77
C TYR A 32 -7.05 -4.49 12.17
N ASN A 33 -8.06 -4.02 12.90
CA ASN A 33 -8.40 -4.53 14.23
C ASN A 33 -8.83 -6.01 14.21
N ALA A 34 -9.44 -6.47 13.11
CA ALA A 34 -9.80 -7.87 12.93
C ALA A 34 -8.65 -8.76 12.45
N GLY A 35 -7.44 -8.22 12.27
CA GLY A 35 -6.24 -8.95 11.83
C GLY A 35 -6.25 -9.39 10.36
N ARG A 36 -7.27 -8.99 9.58
CA ARG A 36 -7.40 -9.31 8.15
C ARG A 36 -6.58 -8.40 7.25
N LEU A 37 -6.28 -7.18 7.71
CA LEU A 37 -5.44 -6.22 7.01
C LEU A 37 -4.17 -5.97 7.83
N LYS A 38 -3.00 -6.10 7.20
CA LYS A 38 -1.69 -5.83 7.79
C LYS A 38 -0.94 -4.81 6.94
N PHE A 39 -0.10 -4.01 7.59
CA PHE A 39 0.74 -3.00 6.95
C PHE A 39 2.22 -3.30 7.23
N THR A 40 3.05 -3.34 6.19
CA THR A 40 4.49 -3.60 6.29
C THR A 40 5.24 -2.80 5.23
N THR A 41 6.55 -2.59 5.44
CA THR A 41 7.45 -2.01 4.44
C THR A 41 8.22 -3.09 3.65
N SER A 42 8.13 -4.36 4.09
CA SER A 42 8.84 -5.47 3.47
C SER A 42 7.89 -6.37 2.69
N LEU A 43 8.00 -6.37 1.36
CA LEU A 43 7.27 -7.31 0.52
C LEU A 43 7.70 -8.76 0.81
N ALA A 44 9.01 -8.99 0.89
CA ALA A 44 9.58 -10.31 1.18
C ALA A 44 9.03 -10.94 2.46
N SER A 45 8.69 -10.13 3.47
CA SER A 45 8.12 -10.61 4.74
C SER A 45 6.76 -11.28 4.62
N CYS A 46 6.05 -11.13 3.50
CA CYS A 46 4.71 -11.70 3.32
C CYS A 46 4.52 -12.49 2.01
N LEU A 47 5.56 -12.66 1.18
CA LEU A 47 5.45 -13.35 -0.11
C LEU A 47 5.12 -14.84 0.04
N ASP A 48 5.66 -15.50 1.05
CA ASP A 48 5.41 -16.93 1.29
C ASP A 48 4.00 -17.21 1.83
N ASP A 49 3.31 -16.19 2.34
CA ASP A 49 2.00 -16.30 2.98
C ASP A 49 0.81 -15.91 2.07
N VAL A 50 1.08 -15.56 0.80
CA VAL A 50 0.06 -15.04 -0.13
C VAL A 50 0.03 -15.80 -1.44
N GLU A 51 -1.18 -16.02 -1.96
CA GLU A 51 -1.39 -16.70 -3.25
C GLU A 51 -1.38 -15.71 -4.43
N VAL A 52 -1.72 -14.44 -4.18
CA VAL A 52 -1.89 -13.41 -5.20
C VAL A 52 -1.30 -12.09 -4.72
N VAL A 53 -0.58 -11.41 -5.61
CA VAL A 53 -0.03 -10.06 -5.40
C VAL A 53 -0.64 -9.11 -6.42
N PHE A 54 -1.16 -7.98 -5.93
CA PHE A 54 -1.63 -6.88 -6.78
C PHE A 54 -0.62 -5.74 -6.72
N SER A 55 -0.01 -5.39 -7.85
CA SER A 55 0.78 -4.16 -7.97
C SER A 55 -0.16 -2.99 -8.24
N ALA A 56 -0.23 -2.07 -7.27
CA ALA A 56 -1.07 -0.87 -7.32
C ALA A 56 -0.22 0.40 -7.12
N VAL A 57 1.04 0.35 -7.54
CA VAL A 57 1.97 1.48 -7.54
C VAL A 57 1.58 2.53 -8.58
N GLY A 58 2.08 3.75 -8.42
CA GLY A 58 1.90 4.80 -9.41
C GLY A 58 2.74 4.54 -10.66
N THR A 59 2.20 4.95 -11.81
CA THR A 59 2.90 5.03 -13.10
C THR A 59 2.79 6.46 -13.62
N PRO A 60 3.46 7.43 -12.98
CA PRO A 60 3.41 8.81 -13.41
C PRO A 60 3.97 8.95 -14.85
N PRO A 61 3.62 10.02 -15.57
CA PRO A 61 4.17 10.24 -16.91
C PRO A 61 5.66 10.61 -16.84
N ASP A 62 6.46 10.08 -17.78
CA ASP A 62 7.84 10.47 -18.08
C ASP A 62 7.90 11.82 -18.83
N GLU A 63 9.11 12.35 -19.05
CA GLU A 63 9.32 13.63 -19.75
C GLU A 63 8.73 13.64 -21.17
N ASP A 64 8.68 12.47 -21.83
CA ASP A 64 8.08 12.30 -23.17
C ASP A 64 6.57 11.98 -23.12
N GLY A 65 5.99 11.92 -21.92
CA GLY A 65 4.58 11.61 -21.68
C GLY A 65 4.23 10.12 -21.69
N SER A 66 5.20 9.23 -21.88
CA SER A 66 5.00 7.78 -21.69
C SER A 66 4.86 7.43 -20.20
N ALA A 67 4.47 6.20 -19.86
CA ALA A 67 4.30 5.80 -18.47
C ALA A 67 5.62 5.36 -17.85
N ASP A 68 6.01 5.95 -16.71
CA ASP A 68 7.14 5.50 -15.90
C ASP A 68 6.79 4.17 -15.24
N LEU A 69 7.43 3.09 -15.69
CA LEU A 69 7.24 1.73 -15.19
C LEU A 69 8.23 1.33 -14.09
N LYS A 70 9.13 2.23 -13.67
CA LYS A 70 10.18 1.91 -12.69
C LYS A 70 9.62 1.25 -11.43
N TYR A 71 8.56 1.83 -10.85
CA TYR A 71 7.96 1.34 -9.61
C TYR A 71 7.28 -0.03 -9.74
N VAL A 72 6.96 -0.47 -10.96
CA VAL A 72 6.35 -1.78 -11.24
C VAL A 72 7.42 -2.86 -11.36
N LEU A 73 8.61 -2.49 -11.84
CA LEU A 73 9.70 -3.41 -12.17
C LEU A 73 10.74 -3.53 -11.04
N GLU A 74 10.81 -2.56 -10.12
CA GLU A 74 11.56 -2.65 -8.85
C GLU A 74 10.87 -3.56 -7.82
#